data_AF-A0A958L0R7-F1
#
_entry.id   AF-A0A958L0R7-F1
#
_cell.length_a   1.000
_cell.length_b   1.000
_cell.length_c   1.000
_cell.angle_alpha   90.00
_cell.angle_beta   90.00
_cell.angle_gamma   90.00
#
_symmetry.space_group_name_H-M   'P 1'
#
loop_
_entity.id
_entity.type
_entity.pdbx_description
1 polymer ?
#
loop_
_entity_poly.entity_id
_entity_poly.type
_entity_poly.pdbx_seq_one_letter_code
_entity_poly.pdbx_strand_id
1 'polypeptide(L)'
;MSIDWLNDLEREIDNGKELYACPGVGRNQWIVSHDKGELQRLAERSANHKKLPVNIVRLISKHDAIAGDMYLVPTKIGQPGPRGEATVEWSTVETKEASEMMRDVRHGPSPYFGMQVEDTVSPREEA
;
A
#
# COMPACT_ATOMS: atom_id res chain seq x y z
N MET A 1 -15.95 -4.98 10.29
CA MET A 1 -14.82 -5.79 9.80
C MET A 1 -14.24 -5.12 8.57
N SER A 2 -13.37 -4.13 8.76
CA SER A 2 -12.62 -3.44 7.69
C SER A 2 -11.16 -3.23 8.11
N ILE A 3 -10.95 -2.98 9.40
CA ILE A 3 -9.63 -2.94 10.03
C ILE A 3 -9.00 -4.33 10.23
N ASP A 4 -9.82 -5.40 10.33
CA ASP A 4 -9.32 -6.77 10.57
C ASP A 4 -8.36 -7.23 9.47
N TRP A 5 -8.69 -6.95 8.21
CA TRP A 5 -7.82 -7.24 7.08
C TRP A 5 -6.47 -6.52 7.19
N LEU A 6 -6.45 -5.25 7.62
CA LEU A 6 -5.21 -4.50 7.82
C LEU A 6 -4.36 -5.11 8.95
N ASN A 7 -5.01 -5.56 10.03
CA ASN A 7 -4.33 -6.23 11.14
C ASN A 7 -3.77 -7.60 10.71
N ASP A 8 -4.48 -8.32 9.83
CA ASP A 8 -4.01 -9.57 9.28
C ASP A 8 -2.76 -9.35 8.42
N LEU A 9 -2.74 -8.30 7.58
CA LEU A 9 -1.53 -7.92 6.83
C LEU A 9 -0.34 -7.60 7.74
N GLU A 10 -0.55 -6.84 8.83
CA GLU A 10 0.51 -6.54 9.80
C GLU A 10 1.06 -7.83 10.43
N ARG A 11 0.18 -8.74 10.86
CA ARG A 11 0.59 -10.03 11.40
C ARG A 11 1.34 -10.87 10.38
N GLU A 12 0.96 -10.85 9.11
CA GLU A 12 1.64 -11.60 8.07
C GLU A 12 3.06 -11.11 7.83
N ILE A 13 3.25 -9.79 7.79
CA ILE A 13 4.57 -9.15 7.70
C ILE A 13 5.42 -9.53 8.92
N ASP A 14 4.86 -9.42 10.13
CA ASP A 14 5.58 -9.76 11.37
C ASP A 14 5.96 -11.26 11.44
N ASN A 15 5.18 -12.13 10.78
CA ASN A 15 5.50 -13.55 10.62
C ASN A 15 6.48 -13.84 9.46
N GLY A 16 7.02 -12.81 8.81
CA GLY A 16 8.00 -12.93 7.74
C GLY A 16 7.42 -13.25 6.37
N LYS A 17 6.10 -13.13 6.17
CA LYS A 17 5.53 -13.27 4.82
C LYS A 17 5.87 -12.05 3.97
N GLU A 18 6.14 -12.29 2.71
CA GLU A 18 6.34 -11.21 1.74
C GLU A 18 4.99 -10.66 1.29
N LEU A 19 4.87 -9.35 1.39
CA LEU A 19 3.71 -8.60 0.95
C LEU A 19 4.18 -7.42 0.13
N TYR A 20 3.53 -7.20 -1.00
CA TYR A 20 3.90 -6.17 -1.95
C TYR A 20 2.73 -5.24 -2.19
N ALA A 21 3.02 -4.01 -2.61
CA ALA A 21 1.99 -3.05 -2.97
C ALA A 21 2.41 -2.18 -4.15
N CYS A 22 1.41 -1.71 -4.91
CA CYS A 22 1.63 -0.69 -5.93
C CYS A 22 0.46 0.32 -5.96
N PRO A 23 0.70 1.57 -6.39
CA PRO A 23 -0.36 2.53 -6.67
C PRO A 23 -1.37 1.97 -7.68
N GLY A 24 -2.65 1.97 -7.31
CA GLY A 24 -3.77 1.71 -8.22
C GLY A 24 -4.06 2.88 -9.14
N VAL A 25 -5.03 2.69 -10.04
CA VAL A 25 -5.43 3.72 -11.02
C VAL A 25 -6.16 4.88 -10.34
N GLY A 26 -6.95 4.60 -9.31
CA GLY A 26 -7.66 5.59 -8.53
C GLY A 26 -6.74 6.49 -7.69
N ARG A 27 -7.23 7.69 -7.35
CA ARG A 27 -6.57 8.58 -6.39
C ARG A 27 -6.52 7.89 -5.02
N ASN A 28 -5.36 7.96 -4.36
CA ASN A 28 -5.12 7.35 -3.04
C ASN A 28 -5.40 5.83 -2.99
N GLN A 29 -5.51 5.18 -4.14
CA GLN A 29 -5.71 3.74 -4.22
C GLN A 29 -4.34 3.05 -4.23
N TRP A 30 -4.19 2.04 -3.38
CA TRP A 30 -3.08 1.11 -3.42
C TRP A 30 -3.64 -0.30 -3.51
N ILE A 31 -2.95 -1.14 -4.27
CA ILE A 31 -3.28 -2.55 -4.42
C ILE A 31 -2.19 -3.33 -3.69
N VAL A 32 -2.60 -4.25 -2.83
CA VAL A 32 -1.72 -5.04 -1.97
C VAL A 32 -1.91 -6.51 -2.35
N SER A 33 -0.82 -7.24 -2.58
CA SER A 33 -0.86 -8.66 -2.94
C SER A 33 0.42 -9.37 -2.50
N HIS A 34 0.32 -10.68 -2.31
CA HIS A 34 1.50 -11.54 -2.15
C HIS A 34 2.14 -11.91 -3.49
N ASP A 35 1.40 -11.76 -4.59
CA ASP A 35 1.88 -12.10 -5.93
C ASP A 35 2.48 -10.86 -6.62
N LYS A 36 3.82 -10.79 -6.63
CA LYS A 36 4.55 -9.73 -7.35
C LYS A 36 4.24 -9.70 -8.84
N GLY A 37 3.98 -10.86 -9.46
CA GLY A 37 3.64 -10.97 -10.88
C GLY A 37 2.26 -10.40 -11.21
N GLU A 38 1.29 -10.56 -10.30
CA GLU A 38 0.00 -9.88 -10.37
C GLU A 38 0.18 -8.35 -10.30
N LEU A 39 0.95 -7.88 -9.32
CA LEU A 39 1.21 -6.45 -9.14
C LEU A 39 1.97 -5.85 -10.32
N GLN A 40 2.85 -6.59 -10.99
CA GLN A 40 3.51 -6.09 -12.20
C GLN A 40 2.49 -5.65 -13.26
N ARG A 41 1.49 -6.48 -13.54
CA ARG A 41 0.45 -6.18 -14.54
C ARG A 41 -0.43 -5.00 -14.12
N LEU A 42 -0.70 -4.88 -12.83
CA LEU A 42 -1.50 -3.78 -12.27
C LEU A 42 -0.72 -2.46 -12.24
N ALA A 43 0.57 -2.51 -11.90
CA ALA A 43 1.49 -1.39 -11.96
C ALA A 43 1.67 -0.89 -13.40
N GLU A 44 1.82 -1.78 -14.38
CA GLU A 44 1.85 -1.41 -15.80
C GLU A 44 0.59 -0.64 -16.21
N ARG A 45 -0.59 -1.15 -15.82
CA ARG A 45 -1.86 -0.46 -16.09
C ARG A 45 -1.91 0.91 -15.43
N SER A 46 -1.47 1.01 -14.19
CA SER A 46 -1.43 2.26 -13.42
C SER A 46 -0.47 3.27 -14.05
N ALA A 47 0.75 2.84 -14.40
CA ALA A 47 1.78 3.67 -15.04
C ALA A 47 1.30 4.21 -16.39
N ASN A 48 0.73 3.34 -17.23
CA ASN A 48 0.16 3.74 -18.52
C ASN A 48 -1.00 4.72 -18.38
N HIS A 49 -1.88 4.52 -17.39
CA HIS A 49 -3.01 5.43 -17.16
C HIS A 49 -2.55 6.80 -16.66
N LYS A 50 -1.60 6.82 -15.72
CA LYS A 50 -1.07 8.05 -15.11
C LYS A 50 -0.01 8.74 -15.97
N LYS A 51 0.48 8.06 -17.01
CA LYS A 51 1.62 8.48 -17.85
C LYS A 51 2.86 8.83 -17.02
N LEU A 52 3.06 8.11 -15.92
CA LEU A 52 4.15 8.31 -14.96
C LEU A 52 4.66 6.95 -14.45
N PRO A 53 5.95 6.84 -14.08
CA PRO A 53 6.46 5.63 -13.44
C PRO A 53 5.72 5.30 -12.14
N VAL A 54 5.53 4.01 -11.88
CA VAL A 54 4.85 3.48 -10.70
C VAL A 54 5.76 2.48 -10.01
N ASN A 55 6.04 2.72 -8.74
CA ASN A 55 6.86 1.82 -7.95
C ASN A 55 6.02 0.66 -7.42
N ILE A 56 6.59 -0.54 -7.50
CA ILE A 56 6.18 -1.68 -6.70
C ILE A 56 7.06 -1.68 -5.46
N VAL A 57 6.43 -1.74 -4.30
CA VAL A 57 7.13 -1.73 -3.01
C VAL A 57 6.88 -3.02 -2.26
N ARG A 58 7.87 -3.46 -1.51
CA ARG A 58 7.69 -4.43 -0.43
C ARG A 58 7.16 -3.69 0.79
N LEU A 59 6.08 -4.20 1.36
CA LEU A 59 5.59 -3.76 2.66
C LEU A 59 6.38 -4.48 3.74
N ILE A 60 6.96 -3.70 4.66
CA ILE A 60 7.78 -4.17 5.76
C ILE A 60 7.24 -3.66 7.08
N SER A 61 7.73 -4.24 8.18
CA SER A 61 7.37 -3.75 9.51
C SER A 61 7.84 -2.30 9.65
N LYS A 62 7.02 -1.47 10.30
CA LYS A 62 7.40 -0.09 10.65
C LYS A 62 8.66 -0.03 11.52
N HIS A 63 9.05 -1.14 12.16
CA HIS A 63 10.28 -1.25 12.94
C HIS A 63 11.52 -1.49 12.06
N ASP A 64 11.34 -2.04 10.86
CA ASP A 64 12.43 -2.38 9.94
C ASP A 64 12.73 -1.26 8.93
N ALA A 65 11.85 -0.26 8.84
CA ALA A 65 12.04 0.90 7.98
C ALA A 65 13.29 1.71 8.38
N ILE A 66 14.14 2.00 7.40
CA ILE A 66 15.38 2.77 7.57
C ILE A 66 15.23 4.21 7.10
N ALA A 67 16.26 5.03 7.33
CA ALA A 67 16.26 6.42 6.88
C ALA A 67 16.11 6.51 5.35
N GLY A 68 15.11 7.26 4.88
CA GLY A 68 14.78 7.41 3.47
C GLY A 68 13.63 6.52 2.98
N ASP A 69 13.25 5.49 3.76
CA ASP A 69 12.05 4.71 3.46
C ASP A 69 10.79 5.55 3.73
N MET A 70 9.75 5.33 2.93
CA MET A 70 8.43 5.91 3.14
C MET A 70 7.53 4.95 3.92
N TYR A 71 6.42 5.45 4.43
CA TYR A 71 5.38 4.67 5.09
C TYR A 71 4.08 4.72 4.30
N LEU A 72 3.42 3.58 4.14
CA LEU A 72 2.08 3.45 3.59
C LEU A 72 1.05 3.48 4.72
N VAL A 73 0.17 4.47 4.69
CA VAL A 73 -0.73 4.79 5.79
C VAL A 73 -2.18 4.75 5.32
N PRO A 74 -3.06 3.93 5.92
CA PRO A 74 -4.49 3.97 5.64
C PRO A 74 -5.08 5.24 6.27
N THR A 75 -5.50 6.20 5.45
CA THR A 75 -6.04 7.49 5.91
C THR A 75 -7.56 7.50 6.02
N LYS A 76 -8.22 6.57 5.33
CA LYS A 76 -9.67 6.39 5.42
C LYS A 76 -10.04 4.95 5.15
N ILE A 77 -10.68 4.32 6.13
CA ILE A 77 -11.19 2.97 6.03
C ILE A 77 -12.70 3.07 5.82
N GLY A 78 -13.16 2.68 4.65
CA GLY A 78 -14.56 2.63 4.26
C GLY A 78 -15.28 1.39 4.79
N GLN A 79 -16.58 1.33 4.53
CA GLN A 79 -17.36 0.12 4.78
C GLN A 79 -17.03 -0.94 3.71
N PRO A 80 -17.08 -2.24 4.06
CA PRO A 80 -16.99 -3.33 3.09
C PRO A 80 -17.99 -3.13 1.95
N GLY A 81 -17.51 -3.25 0.71
CA GLY A 81 -18.39 -3.29 -0.44
C GLY A 81 -19.21 -4.59 -0.49
N PRO A 82 -20.06 -4.77 -1.53
CA PRO A 82 -20.87 -5.98 -1.71
C PRO A 82 -20.06 -7.30 -1.78
N ARG A 83 -18.74 -7.22 -2.00
CA ARG A 83 -17.81 -8.34 -2.04
C ARG A 83 -17.03 -8.57 -0.73
N GLY A 84 -17.31 -7.79 0.32
CA GLY A 84 -16.70 -7.95 1.65
C GLY A 84 -15.35 -7.24 1.84
N GLU A 85 -14.74 -6.71 0.77
CA GLU A 85 -13.50 -5.93 0.87
C GLU A 85 -13.80 -4.48 1.28
N ALA A 86 -13.10 -3.99 2.30
CA ALA A 86 -13.19 -2.60 2.70
C ALA A 86 -12.46 -1.69 1.70
N THR A 87 -13.08 -0.57 1.33
CA THR A 87 -12.39 0.44 0.54
C THR A 87 -11.43 1.23 1.43
N VAL A 88 -10.13 1.08 1.19
CA VAL A 88 -9.10 1.82 1.94
C VAL A 88 -8.50 2.89 1.04
N GLU A 89 -8.54 4.15 1.50
CA GLU A 89 -7.75 5.22 0.92
C GLU A 89 -6.42 5.32 1.68
N TRP A 90 -5.32 5.44 0.94
CA TRP A 90 -3.97 5.38 1.47
C TRP A 90 -3.22 6.68 1.20
N SER A 91 -2.17 6.93 1.97
CA SER A 91 -1.20 7.98 1.73
C SER A 91 0.20 7.49 2.01
N THR A 92 1.18 8.08 1.34
CA THR A 92 2.60 7.84 1.58
C THR A 92 3.18 9.01 2.36
N VAL A 93 3.91 8.73 3.43
CA VAL A 93 4.54 9.76 4.28
C VAL A 93 5.98 9.39 4.58
N GLU A 94 6.80 10.37 4.92
CA GLU A 94 8.25 10.19 5.12
C GLU A 94 8.62 9.84 6.57
N THR A 95 7.72 10.07 7.54
CA THR A 95 8.04 9.90 8.97
C THR A 95 7.02 9.05 9.71
N LYS A 96 7.49 8.41 10.79
CA LYS A 96 6.63 7.63 11.68
C LYS A 96 5.60 8.52 12.36
N GLU A 97 6.02 9.71 12.78
CA GLU A 97 5.15 10.69 13.45
C GLU A 97 4.01 11.16 12.53
N ALA A 98 4.31 11.44 11.26
CA ALA A 98 3.28 11.77 10.28
C ALA A 98 2.30 10.60 10.06
N SER A 99 2.81 9.37 10.09
CA SER A 99 2.00 8.15 9.96
C SER A 99 0.99 8.03 11.10
N GLU A 100 1.44 8.26 12.34
CA GLU A 100 0.61 8.25 13.54
C GLU A 100 -0.49 9.32 13.51
N MET A 101 -0.19 10.50 12.96
CA MET A 101 -1.15 11.61 12.86
C MET A 101 -2.17 11.45 11.73
N MET A 102 -1.81 10.74 10.65
CA MET A 102 -2.64 10.63 9.45
C MET A 102 -3.50 9.37 9.39
N ARG A 103 -3.13 8.32 10.14
CA ARG A 103 -3.85 7.05 10.09
C ARG A 103 -5.29 7.18 10.58
N ASP A 104 -6.19 6.43 9.96
CA ASP A 104 -7.58 6.39 10.38
C ASP A 104 -7.72 5.63 11.71
N VAL A 105 -8.18 6.32 12.76
CA VAL A 105 -8.38 5.74 14.09
C VAL A 105 -9.84 5.48 14.44
N ARG A 106 -10.78 5.77 13.52
CA ARG A 106 -12.23 5.67 13.79
C ARG A 106 -12.70 4.25 14.09
N HIS A 107 -11.96 3.25 13.64
CA HIS A 107 -12.24 1.83 13.83
C HIS A 107 -11.24 1.15 14.79
N GLY A 108 -10.45 1.93 15.53
CA GLY A 108 -9.30 1.46 16.32
C GLY A 108 -7.97 1.90 15.69
N PRO A 109 -6.83 1.64 16.35
CA PRO A 109 -5.52 2.02 15.82
C PRO A 109 -5.22 1.20 14.56
N SER A 110 -5.35 1.81 13.38
CA SER A 110 -5.00 1.12 12.13
C SER A 110 -3.49 0.95 12.01
N PRO A 111 -3.01 -0.17 11.47
CA PRO A 111 -1.60 -0.35 11.21
C PRO A 111 -1.18 0.48 10.00
N TYR A 112 0.12 0.76 9.92
CA TYR A 112 0.78 1.36 8.77
C TYR A 112 2.10 0.61 8.55
N PHE A 113 2.61 0.70 7.33
CA PHE A 113 3.66 -0.19 6.85
C PHE A 113 4.84 0.62 6.35
N GLY A 114 6.06 0.17 6.62
CA GLY A 114 7.22 0.69 5.90
C GLY A 114 7.19 0.24 4.45
N MET A 115 7.79 1.02 3.55
CA MET A 115 7.84 0.75 2.12
C MET A 115 9.28 0.73 1.64
N GLN A 116 9.68 -0.39 1.05
CA GLN A 116 10.95 -0.50 0.33
C GLN A 116 10.68 -0.70 -1.15
N VAL A 117 11.31 0.12 -2.00
CA VAL A 117 11.14 0.01 -3.46
C VAL A 117 11.79 -1.27 -3.95
N GLU A 118 10.99 -2.09 -4.62
CA GLU A 118 11.39 -3.39 -5.17
C GLU A 118 11.56 -3.36 -6.67
N ASP A 119 10.68 -2.63 -7.36
CA ASP A 119 10.73 -2.45 -8.81
C ASP A 119 10.05 -1.13 -9.20
N THR A 120 10.35 -0.63 -10.41
CA THR A 120 9.75 0.56 -10.97
C THR A 120 9.25 0.27 -12.38
N VAL A 121 7.94 0.40 -12.57
CA VAL A 121 7.29 0.18 -13.86
C VAL A 121 7.06 1.51 -14.56
N SER A 122 7.67 1.68 -15.71
CA SER A 122 7.50 2.86 -16.55
C SER A 122 6.31 2.72 -17.51
N PRO A 123 5.62 3.82 -17.87
CA PRO A 123 4.62 3.79 -18.93
C PRO A 123 5.27 3.36 -20.25
N ARG A 124 4.52 2.62 -21.08
CA ARG A 124 4.96 2.27 -22.43
C ARG A 124 4.97 3.54 -23.28
N GLU A 125 6.05 3.77 -24.01
CA GLU A 125 6.07 4.78 -25.06
C GLU A 125 5.08 4.35 -26.16
N GLU A 126 4.13 5.22 -26.48
CA GLU A 126 3.26 5.01 -27.64
C GLU A 126 4.14 5.22 -28.89
N ALA A 127 4.38 4.13 -29.64
CA ALA A 127 5.12 4.13 -30.90
C ALA A 127 4.27 4.68 -32.06
#